data_AF-A0A9Q0GT64-F1
#
_entry.id   AF-A0A9Q0GT64-F1
#
_cell.length_a   1.000
_cell.length_b   1.000
_cell.length_c   1.000
_cell.angle_alpha   90.00
_cell.angle_beta   90.00
_cell.angle_gamma   90.00
#
_symmetry.space_group_name_H-M   'P 1'
#
loop_
_entity.id
_entity.type
_entity.pdbx_description
1 polymer ?
#
loop_
_entity_poly.entity_id
_entity_poly.type
_entity_poly.pdbx_seq_one_letter_code
_entity_poly.pdbx_strand_id
1 'polypeptide(L)'
;MDVASGLLILLLVAPAVCAVEYIVGGSQGWDLNVDYQTWLSGKTFYAGDILLFQYGTTHSVDTVNSIDYDNCTTSSPLKSHKSGNDSIILSSTGPMYFICPTTYHCNEGMKFAVNVLASNSTSATPTTPPSSSPSSSPTTGSKSPAPPNLCNINALVLGLGISLIYYTLMS
;
A
#
# COMPACT_ATOMS: atom_id res chain seq x y z
N MET A 1 -1.24 -0.99 40.38
CA MET A 1 -0.98 -1.08 38.93
C MET A 1 0.31 -0.33 38.68
N ASP A 2 1.39 -1.05 38.45
CA ASP A 2 2.69 -0.46 38.19
C ASP A 2 2.63 0.33 36.86
N VAL A 3 3.28 1.49 36.80
CA VAL A 3 3.27 2.35 35.59
C VAL A 3 3.78 1.55 34.37
N ALA A 4 4.72 0.62 34.62
CA ALA A 4 5.22 -0.32 33.63
C ALA A 4 4.15 -1.32 33.13
N SER A 5 3.27 -1.81 34.02
CA SER A 5 2.15 -2.69 33.65
C SER A 5 1.08 -1.94 32.84
N GLY A 6 0.82 -0.66 33.16
CA GLY A 6 -0.09 0.18 32.39
C GLY A 6 0.38 0.44 30.96
N LEU A 7 1.68 0.74 30.79
CA LEU A 7 2.29 0.97 29.47
C LEU A 7 2.31 -0.30 28.61
N LEU A 8 2.52 -1.46 29.22
CA LEU A 8 2.56 -2.74 28.50
C LEU A 8 1.17 -3.18 27.99
N ILE A 9 0.11 -2.95 28.78
CA ILE A 9 -1.27 -3.21 28.35
C ILE A 9 -1.66 -2.27 27.20
N LEU A 10 -1.22 -1.01 27.22
CA LEU A 10 -1.48 -0.05 26.13
C LEU A 10 -0.85 -0.47 24.79
N LEU A 11 0.31 -1.12 24.81
CA LEU A 11 1.00 -1.63 23.62
C LEU A 11 0.30 -2.86 23.01
N LEU A 12 -0.39 -3.67 23.82
CA LEU A 12 -1.11 -4.88 23.37
C LEU A 12 -2.46 -4.57 22.70
N VAL A 13 -3.03 -3.37 22.93
CA VAL A 13 -4.32 -2.94 22.36
C VAL A 13 -4.12 -2.01 21.14
N ALA A 14 -2.88 -1.78 20.70
CA ALA A 14 -2.62 -0.99 19.51
C ALA A 14 -3.23 -1.69 18.28
N PRO A 15 -4.14 -1.04 17.53
CA PRO A 15 -4.67 -1.61 16.30
C PRO A 15 -3.52 -1.84 15.30
N ALA A 16 -3.48 -3.02 14.72
CA ALA A 16 -2.54 -3.35 13.67
C ALA A 16 -2.84 -2.48 12.44
N VAL A 17 -1.94 -1.55 12.10
CA VAL A 17 -2.00 -0.81 10.83
C VAL A 17 -1.27 -1.65 9.79
N CYS A 18 -2.01 -2.08 8.78
CA CYS A 18 -1.50 -2.99 7.76
C CYS A 18 -1.38 -2.30 6.42
N ALA A 19 -0.12 -2.16 6.00
CA ALA A 19 0.22 -1.70 4.67
C ALA A 19 -0.04 -2.81 3.65
N VAL A 20 -0.68 -2.45 2.55
CA VAL A 20 -0.83 -3.29 1.36
C VAL A 20 0.31 -2.95 0.40
N GLU A 21 0.95 -3.98 -0.17
CA GLU A 21 1.91 -3.80 -1.25
C GLU A 21 1.24 -4.08 -2.61
N TYR A 22 1.28 -3.08 -3.49
CA TYR A 22 0.76 -3.19 -4.85
C TYR A 22 1.89 -3.29 -5.86
N ILE A 23 1.97 -4.42 -6.56
CA ILE A 23 2.85 -4.55 -7.73
C ILE A 23 2.27 -3.71 -8.87
N VAL A 24 2.98 -2.65 -9.25
CA VAL A 24 2.57 -1.73 -10.32
C VAL A 24 2.51 -2.47 -11.64
N GLY A 25 1.38 -2.37 -12.36
CA GLY A 25 1.13 -3.10 -13.60
C GLY A 25 0.93 -4.62 -13.45
N GLY A 26 0.95 -5.14 -12.23
CA GLY A 26 0.80 -6.58 -11.96
C GLY A 26 1.94 -7.40 -12.58
N SER A 27 1.61 -8.46 -13.31
CA SER A 27 2.62 -9.32 -13.97
C SER A 27 3.38 -8.64 -15.10
N GLN A 28 2.88 -7.52 -15.62
CA GLN A 28 3.56 -6.75 -16.67
C GLN A 28 4.60 -5.78 -16.11
N GLY A 29 4.53 -5.47 -14.81
CA GLY A 29 5.44 -4.52 -14.17
C GLY A 29 5.23 -3.08 -14.64
N TRP A 30 6.27 -2.28 -14.43
CA TRP A 30 6.36 -0.89 -14.87
C TRP A 30 7.02 -0.83 -16.25
N ASP A 31 6.21 -0.81 -17.29
CA ASP A 31 6.65 -0.84 -18.70
C ASP A 31 5.71 -0.02 -19.62
N LEU A 32 6.11 0.12 -20.89
CA LEU A 32 5.29 0.62 -21.98
C LEU A 32 4.20 -0.39 -22.34
N ASN A 33 3.11 0.10 -22.95
CA ASN A 33 1.94 -0.69 -23.38
C ASN A 33 1.16 -1.37 -22.25
N VAL A 34 1.41 -0.99 -20.99
CA VAL A 34 0.62 -1.42 -19.84
C VAL A 34 -0.58 -0.50 -19.65
N ASP A 35 -1.78 -1.07 -19.56
CA ASP A 35 -2.98 -0.31 -19.20
C ASP A 35 -3.04 -0.06 -17.68
N TYR A 36 -2.42 1.04 -17.26
CA TYR A 36 -2.43 1.45 -15.86
C TYR A 36 -3.81 1.84 -15.34
N GLN A 37 -4.76 2.24 -16.21
CA GLN A 37 -6.12 2.56 -15.78
C GLN A 37 -6.86 1.29 -15.36
N THR A 38 -6.75 0.23 -16.16
CA THR A 38 -7.26 -1.09 -15.80
C THR A 38 -6.56 -1.63 -14.55
N TRP A 39 -5.25 -1.43 -14.41
CA TRP A 39 -4.54 -1.83 -13.19
C TRP A 39 -5.05 -1.07 -11.94
N LEU A 40 -5.31 0.24 -12.05
CA LEU A 40 -5.86 1.04 -10.95
C LEU A 40 -7.30 0.65 -10.56
N SER A 41 -8.06 0.06 -11.50
CA SER A 41 -9.48 -0.23 -11.31
C SER A 41 -9.74 -1.10 -10.06
N GLY A 42 -10.68 -0.65 -9.23
CA GLY A 42 -11.08 -1.32 -7.99
C GLY A 42 -10.04 -1.26 -6.86
N LYS A 43 -8.92 -0.55 -7.03
CA LYS A 43 -7.93 -0.34 -5.96
C LYS A 43 -8.26 0.91 -5.14
N THR A 44 -7.94 0.85 -3.86
CA THR A 44 -7.99 2.00 -2.96
C THR A 44 -6.67 2.07 -2.23
N PHE A 45 -6.02 3.23 -2.29
CA PHE A 45 -4.69 3.44 -1.75
C PHE A 45 -4.79 4.23 -0.45
N TYR A 46 -4.11 3.75 0.59
CA TYR A 46 -4.06 4.39 1.89
C TYR A 46 -2.64 4.84 2.23
N ALA A 47 -2.55 5.87 3.08
CA ALA A 47 -1.27 6.29 3.62
C ALA A 47 -0.61 5.13 4.40
N GLY A 48 0.61 4.77 4.02
CA GLY A 48 1.36 3.61 4.52
C GLY A 48 1.43 2.44 3.54
N ASP A 49 0.55 2.36 2.54
CA ASP A 49 0.64 1.36 1.47
C ASP A 49 1.93 1.55 0.65
N ILE A 50 2.33 0.49 -0.06
CA ILE A 50 3.55 0.44 -0.86
C ILE A 50 3.18 0.21 -2.33
N LEU A 51 3.81 0.98 -3.22
CA LEU A 51 3.85 0.69 -4.65
C LEU A 51 5.19 0.04 -4.98
N LEU A 52 5.16 -1.20 -5.44
CA LEU A 52 6.35 -1.93 -5.89
C LEU A 52 6.49 -1.80 -7.40
N PHE A 53 7.53 -1.10 -7.83
CA PHE A 53 7.87 -0.89 -9.23
C PHE A 53 8.97 -1.86 -9.66
N GLN A 54 8.64 -2.78 -10.56
CA GLN A 54 9.58 -3.72 -11.16
C GLN A 54 9.74 -3.39 -12.65
N TYR A 55 10.97 -3.14 -13.10
CA TYR A 55 11.23 -2.65 -14.46
C TYR A 55 12.68 -2.89 -14.93
N GLY A 56 12.87 -2.89 -16.26
CA GLY A 56 14.19 -3.04 -16.89
C GLY A 56 15.05 -1.77 -16.86
N THR A 57 16.32 -1.89 -17.23
CA THR A 57 17.32 -0.80 -17.14
C THR A 57 17.02 0.43 -18.00
N THR A 58 16.07 0.33 -18.93
CA THR A 58 15.61 1.42 -19.81
C THR A 58 14.56 2.32 -19.15
N HIS A 59 14.10 1.96 -17.95
CA HIS A 59 13.07 2.69 -17.22
C HIS A 59 13.59 3.19 -15.88
N SER A 60 12.86 4.14 -15.34
CA SER A 60 12.98 4.65 -13.98
C SER A 60 11.62 5.18 -13.54
N VAL A 61 11.51 5.57 -12.28
CA VAL A 61 10.27 6.14 -11.71
C VAL A 61 10.59 7.49 -11.13
N ASP A 62 9.89 8.52 -11.61
CA ASP A 62 9.88 9.83 -11.00
C ASP A 62 8.52 10.12 -10.38
N THR A 63 8.53 10.63 -9.15
CA THR A 63 7.37 11.29 -8.55
C THR A 63 7.43 12.78 -8.89
N VAL A 64 6.33 13.32 -9.38
CA VAL A 64 6.24 14.69 -9.90
C VAL A 64 5.01 15.41 -9.36
N ASN A 65 4.92 16.73 -9.59
CA ASN A 65 3.69 17.49 -9.37
C ASN A 65 2.71 17.27 -10.54
N SER A 66 1.47 17.76 -10.40
CA SER A 66 0.43 17.57 -11.42
C SER A 66 0.77 18.22 -12.77
N ILE A 67 1.41 19.39 -12.78
CA ILE A 67 1.76 20.12 -14.00
C ILE A 67 2.81 19.34 -14.79
N ASP A 68 3.84 18.85 -14.10
CA ASP A 68 4.90 18.05 -14.71
C ASP A 68 4.38 16.68 -15.14
N TYR A 69 3.45 16.09 -14.39
CA TYR A 69 2.74 14.89 -14.81
C TYR A 69 2.01 15.12 -16.14
N ASP A 70 1.14 16.14 -16.22
CA ASP A 70 0.32 16.41 -17.40
C ASP A 70 1.17 16.68 -18.64
N ASN A 71 2.27 17.42 -18.48
CA ASN A 71 3.16 17.78 -19.58
C ASN A 71 4.29 16.77 -19.84
N CYS A 72 4.41 15.72 -19.01
CA CYS A 72 5.55 14.81 -19.02
C CYS A 72 6.90 15.51 -18.89
N THR A 73 6.97 16.53 -18.02
CA THR A 73 8.20 17.25 -17.70
C THR A 73 9.07 16.43 -16.76
N THR A 74 10.33 16.23 -17.12
CA THR A 74 11.28 15.37 -16.38
C THR A 74 12.46 16.13 -15.77
N SER A 75 12.48 17.46 -15.92
CA SER A 75 13.62 18.29 -15.50
C SER A 75 13.70 18.51 -13.99
N SER A 76 12.57 18.39 -13.28
CA SER A 76 12.46 18.77 -11.86
C SER A 76 11.63 17.77 -11.05
N PRO A 77 12.01 16.49 -11.01
CA PRO A 77 11.26 15.50 -10.24
C PRO A 77 11.31 15.82 -8.74
N LEU A 78 10.21 15.51 -8.03
CA LEU A 78 10.18 15.57 -6.57
C LEU A 78 11.04 14.46 -5.96
N LYS A 79 11.05 13.29 -6.61
CA LYS A 79 11.87 12.14 -6.26
C LYS A 79 12.12 11.26 -7.47
N SER A 80 13.31 10.66 -7.54
CA SER A 80 13.70 9.75 -8.62
C SER A 80 14.19 8.42 -8.08
N HIS A 81 13.87 7.35 -8.79
CA HIS A 81 14.16 5.96 -8.45
C HIS A 81 14.64 5.22 -9.70
N LYS A 82 15.74 4.47 -9.60
CA LYS A 82 16.43 3.87 -10.77
C LYS A 82 16.97 2.45 -10.50
N SER A 83 16.48 1.76 -9.47
CA SER A 83 17.07 0.47 -9.09
C SER A 83 16.56 -0.71 -9.93
N GLY A 84 15.42 -0.53 -10.63
CA GLY A 84 14.72 -1.61 -11.33
C GLY A 84 13.76 -2.41 -10.45
N ASN A 85 13.82 -2.22 -9.13
CA ASN A 85 12.95 -2.84 -8.15
C ASN A 85 12.75 -1.90 -6.94
N ASP A 86 11.93 -0.87 -7.12
CA ASP A 86 11.75 0.20 -6.12
C ASP A 86 10.43 0.06 -5.37
N SER A 87 10.50 0.03 -4.05
CA SER A 87 9.34 0.14 -3.15
C SER A 87 9.13 1.61 -2.76
N ILE A 88 8.00 2.19 -3.15
CA ILE A 88 7.62 3.56 -2.81
C ILE A 88 6.46 3.53 -1.82
N ILE A 89 6.70 4.03 -0.61
CA ILE A 89 5.66 4.18 0.41
C ILE A 89 4.79 5.41 0.09
N LEU A 90 3.48 5.23 0.11
CA LEU A 90 2.49 6.30 0.01
C LEU A 90 2.42 7.02 1.37
N SER A 91 3.32 7.97 1.61
CA SER A 91 3.51 8.58 2.93
C SER A 91 2.46 9.62 3.33
N SER A 92 1.73 10.15 2.35
CA SER A 92 0.91 11.35 2.50
C SER A 92 -0.44 11.15 1.84
N THR A 93 -1.49 11.73 2.41
CA THR A 93 -2.81 11.76 1.78
C THR A 93 -2.84 12.73 0.59
N GLY A 94 -3.75 12.47 -0.35
CA GLY A 94 -3.96 13.27 -1.54
C GLY A 94 -3.36 12.64 -2.80
N PRO A 95 -3.37 13.38 -3.92
CA PRO A 95 -2.91 12.87 -5.19
C PRO A 95 -1.39 12.72 -5.24
N MET A 96 -0.91 11.60 -5.77
CA MET A 96 0.49 11.36 -6.10
C MET A 96 0.62 10.96 -7.56
N TYR A 97 1.62 11.49 -8.24
CA TYR A 97 1.81 11.36 -9.68
C TYR A 97 3.15 10.68 -9.99
N PHE A 98 3.11 9.66 -10.83
CA PHE A 98 4.27 8.85 -11.19
C PHE A 98 4.44 8.84 -12.71
N ILE A 99 5.67 9.05 -13.18
CA ILE A 99 6.04 9.03 -14.59
C ILE A 99 7.34 8.25 -14.80
N CYS A 100 7.52 7.72 -16.01
CA CYS A 100 8.84 7.27 -16.46
C CYS A 100 9.53 8.44 -17.17
N PRO A 101 10.69 8.92 -16.69
CA PRO A 101 11.34 10.10 -17.27
C PRO A 101 12.19 9.81 -18.51
N THR A 102 12.33 8.53 -18.90
CA THR A 102 12.96 8.16 -20.15
C THR A 102 12.23 8.82 -21.32
N THR A 103 13.00 9.37 -22.27
CA THR A 103 12.48 10.14 -23.39
C THR A 103 11.32 9.42 -24.09
N TYR A 104 10.21 10.14 -24.31
CA TYR A 104 8.93 9.67 -24.85
C TYR A 104 8.13 8.68 -24.01
N HIS A 105 8.69 8.02 -22.99
CA HIS A 105 7.95 6.96 -22.26
C HIS A 105 6.71 7.49 -21.54
N CYS A 106 6.82 8.62 -20.84
CA CYS A 106 5.67 9.25 -20.20
C CYS A 106 4.57 9.64 -21.21
N ASN A 107 4.97 10.20 -22.37
CA ASN A 107 4.06 10.64 -23.42
C ASN A 107 3.30 9.46 -24.06
N GLU A 108 3.95 8.30 -24.15
CA GLU A 108 3.37 7.04 -24.63
C GLU A 108 2.59 6.29 -23.53
N GLY A 109 2.26 6.96 -22.42
CA GLY A 109 1.35 6.44 -21.41
C GLY A 109 2.01 5.71 -20.24
N MET A 110 3.34 5.73 -20.12
CA MET A 110 4.06 5.19 -18.95
C MET A 110 4.01 6.17 -17.76
N LYS A 111 2.78 6.40 -17.29
CA LYS A 111 2.42 7.33 -16.23
C LYS A 111 1.11 6.89 -15.58
N PHE A 112 0.96 7.14 -14.28
CA PHE A 112 -0.34 7.08 -13.61
C PHE A 112 -0.35 7.98 -12.38
N ALA A 113 -1.56 8.22 -11.87
CA ALA A 113 -1.78 8.93 -10.62
C ALA A 113 -2.62 8.07 -9.68
N VAL A 114 -2.38 8.20 -8.39
CA VAL A 114 -3.22 7.60 -7.34
C VAL A 114 -3.74 8.70 -6.44
N ASN A 115 -4.92 8.49 -5.86
CA ASN A 115 -5.44 9.32 -4.78
C ASN A 115 -5.30 8.55 -3.47
N VAL A 116 -4.43 9.02 -2.58
CA VAL A 116 -4.10 8.36 -1.31
C VAL A 116 -5.06 8.86 -0.23
N LEU A 117 -5.77 7.94 0.41
CA LEU A 117 -6.67 8.23 1.53
C LEU A 117 -5.93 8.14 2.87
N ALA A 118 -6.48 8.78 3.90
CA ALA A 118 -6.00 8.55 5.26
C ALA A 118 -6.20 7.08 5.62
N SER A 119 -5.19 6.44 6.20
CA SER A 119 -5.39 5.08 6.73
C SER A 119 -6.42 5.12 7.84
N ASN A 120 -7.45 4.27 7.73
CA ASN A 120 -8.42 4.09 8.80
C ASN A 120 -7.74 3.36 9.96
N SER A 121 -7.09 4.10 10.85
CA SER A 121 -6.77 3.64 12.20
C SER A 121 -8.06 3.62 13.05
N THR A 122 -9.11 2.96 12.57
CA THR A 122 -10.28 2.69 13.41
C THR A 122 -9.90 1.61 14.40
N SER A 123 -9.59 2.04 15.63
CA SER A 123 -9.78 1.22 16.83
C SER A 123 -11.21 0.70 16.81
N ALA A 124 -11.38 -0.57 16.42
CA ALA A 124 -12.68 -1.20 16.32
C ALA A 124 -13.19 -1.50 17.74
N THR A 125 -14.00 -0.60 18.30
CA THR A 125 -14.92 -0.97 19.38
C THR A 125 -15.96 -1.93 18.80
N PRO A 126 -16.16 -3.14 19.35
CA PRO A 126 -17.14 -4.07 18.83
C PRO A 126 -18.54 -3.56 19.16
N THR A 127 -19.36 -3.27 18.15
CA THR A 127 -20.81 -3.20 18.32
C THR A 127 -21.44 -4.19 17.34
N THR A 128 -22.29 -5.05 17.90
CA THR A 128 -22.90 -6.23 17.29
C THR A 128 -23.80 -5.91 16.07
N PRO A 129 -24.00 -6.90 15.17
CA PRO A 129 -24.73 -6.71 13.91
C PRO A 129 -26.21 -7.09 14.01
N PRO A 130 -27.07 -6.60 13.09
CA PRO A 130 -28.24 -7.35 12.66
C PRO A 130 -28.06 -7.89 11.23
N SER A 131 -28.50 -9.14 11.08
CA SER A 131 -28.46 -9.99 9.90
C SER A 131 -29.68 -9.77 8.99
N SER A 132 -29.52 -9.85 7.65
CA SER A 132 -30.43 -10.58 6.73
C SER A 132 -29.94 -10.54 5.26
N SER A 133 -29.83 -11.73 4.66
CA SER A 133 -29.46 -12.11 3.27
C SER A 133 -30.61 -11.90 2.24
N PRO A 134 -30.58 -12.50 1.01
CA PRO A 134 -29.60 -12.52 -0.09
C PRO A 134 -30.24 -12.13 -1.46
N SER A 135 -29.46 -11.88 -2.53
CA SER A 135 -29.71 -12.48 -3.87
C SER A 135 -28.62 -12.15 -4.91
N SER A 136 -28.46 -13.09 -5.82
CA SER A 136 -27.41 -13.41 -6.80
C SER A 136 -27.45 -12.66 -8.15
N SER A 137 -26.28 -12.45 -8.77
CA SER A 137 -26.00 -12.75 -10.20
C SER A 137 -24.51 -12.57 -10.57
N PRO A 138 -24.02 -13.16 -11.68
CA PRO A 138 -22.65 -13.64 -11.80
C PRO A 138 -21.73 -12.67 -12.53
N THR A 139 -20.48 -12.55 -12.06
CA THR A 139 -19.42 -11.87 -12.81
C THR A 139 -18.29 -12.85 -13.10
N THR A 140 -18.24 -13.33 -14.34
CA THR A 140 -17.02 -13.85 -14.96
C THR A 140 -16.10 -12.67 -15.26
N GLY A 141 -15.03 -12.51 -14.48
CA GLY A 141 -14.00 -11.51 -14.70
C GLY A 141 -12.70 -11.95 -14.02
N SER A 142 -11.66 -12.13 -14.82
CA SER A 142 -10.38 -12.74 -14.47
C SER A 142 -9.75 -12.13 -13.21
N LYS A 143 -9.46 -12.99 -12.21
CA LYS A 143 -8.83 -12.59 -10.95
C LYS A 143 -7.36 -12.23 -11.19
N SER A 144 -7.06 -10.93 -11.15
CA SER A 144 -5.71 -10.48 -10.81
C SER A 144 -5.39 -10.97 -9.37
N PRO A 145 -4.18 -11.46 -9.09
CA PRO A 145 -3.82 -11.91 -7.75
C PRO A 145 -4.04 -10.80 -6.72
N ALA A 146 -4.68 -11.13 -5.60
CA ALA A 146 -4.83 -10.19 -4.50
C ALA A 146 -3.43 -9.82 -3.97
N PRO A 147 -3.16 -8.54 -3.68
CA PRO A 147 -1.87 -8.12 -3.14
C PRO A 147 -1.64 -8.75 -1.75
N PRO A 148 -0.39 -9.11 -1.41
CA PRO A 148 -0.05 -9.60 -0.09
C PRO A 148 -0.22 -8.49 0.96
N ASN A 149 -0.87 -8.82 2.08
CA ASN A 149 -0.93 -7.96 3.26
C ASN A 149 0.38 -8.11 4.06
N LEU A 150 1.12 -7.03 4.28
CA LEU A 150 2.43 -7.10 4.95
C LEU A 150 2.33 -7.27 6.48
N CYS A 151 1.12 -7.20 7.04
CA CYS A 151 0.84 -7.57 8.42
C CYS A 151 0.58 -9.07 8.57
N ASN A 152 1.61 -9.87 8.82
CA ASN A 152 1.42 -11.16 9.49
C ASN A 152 1.95 -11.07 10.93
N ILE A 153 1.22 -10.36 11.79
CA ILE A 153 1.60 -10.10 13.18
C ILE A 153 1.32 -11.27 14.15
N ASN A 154 0.74 -12.37 13.65
CA ASN A 154 0.30 -13.50 14.48
C ASN A 154 1.43 -14.23 15.22
N ALA A 155 2.68 -14.13 14.76
CA ALA A 155 3.79 -14.90 15.34
C ALA A 155 4.58 -14.14 16.43
N LEU A 156 4.73 -12.82 16.32
CA LEU A 156 5.70 -12.09 17.14
C LEU A 156 5.09 -11.54 18.46
N VAL A 157 3.82 -11.10 18.42
CA VAL A 157 3.16 -10.44 19.56
C VAL A 157 2.64 -11.46 20.59
N LEU A 158 2.11 -12.60 20.12
CA LEU A 158 1.62 -13.66 21.00
C LEU A 158 2.78 -14.43 21.68
N GLY A 159 3.89 -14.66 20.96
CA GLY A 159 5.02 -15.45 21.49
C GLY A 159 5.79 -14.77 22.61
N LEU A 160 6.08 -13.47 22.48
CA LEU A 160 6.82 -12.70 23.49
C LEU A 160 5.92 -12.26 24.66
N GLY A 161 4.64 -11.98 24.40
CA GLY A 161 3.68 -11.57 25.43
C GLY A 161 3.30 -12.68 26.40
N ILE A 162 3.03 -13.89 25.92
CA ILE A 162 2.63 -15.03 26.78
C ILE A 162 3.79 -15.46 27.68
N SER A 163 5.03 -15.43 27.18
CA SER A 163 6.21 -15.84 27.95
C SER A 163 6.56 -14.87 29.09
N LEU A 164 6.43 -13.55 28.87
CA LEU A 164 6.70 -12.55 29.92
C LEU A 164 5.58 -12.46 30.98
N ILE A 165 4.32 -12.65 30.57
CA ILE A 165 3.19 -12.69 31.50
C ILE A 165 3.31 -13.91 32.43
N TYR A 166 3.71 -15.06 31.90
CA TYR A 166 3.94 -16.26 32.72
C TYR A 166 5.09 -16.06 33.73
N TYR A 167 6.20 -15.45 33.31
CA TYR A 167 7.33 -15.12 34.21
C TYR A 167 6.96 -14.12 35.32
N THR A 168 6.10 -13.15 35.03
CA THR A 168 5.68 -12.12 36.00
C THR A 168 4.60 -12.63 36.97
N LEU A 169 3.79 -13.62 36.57
CA LEU A 169 2.81 -14.28 37.44
C LEU A 169 3.43 -15.37 38.33
N MET A 170 4.67 -15.80 38.03
CA MET A 170 5.40 -16.82 38.79
C MET A 170 6.54 -16.26 39.65
N SER A 171 6.69 -14.94 39.73
CA SER A 171 7.66 -14.24 40.59
C SER A 171 6.92 -13.37 41.61
#